data_AF-A0A2K3PD82-F1
#
_entry.id   AF-A0A2K3PD82-F1
#
_cell.length_a   1.000
_cell.length_b   1.000
_cell.length_c   1.000
_cell.angle_alpha   90.00
_cell.angle_beta   90.00
_cell.angle_gamma   90.00
#
_symmetry.space_group_name_H-M   'P 1'
#
loop_
_entity.id
_entity.type
_entity.pdbx_description
1 polymer ?
#
loop_
_entity_poly.entity_id
_entity_poly.type
_entity_poly.pdbx_seq_one_letter_code
_entity_poly.pdbx_strand_id
1 'polypeptide(L)'
;VVHGPNGSPTPTSEYEHSSIAATVKKIFNLPKFLTKRDEWAGTFEGIVQTRTEPRTDCPEQLPTPEKLRKGEANEDAKLSEFQQELIQLAAVLKGDNILTSYPNTIGKDMSVKQGKDYMDEAVKRFFEAGRYAKKMGVSDEHIVKMKPSLTTRSSKNSNKNP
;
A
#
# COMPACT_ATOMS: atom_id res chain seq x y z
N VAL A 1 4.70 10.02 -27.43
CA VAL A 1 4.19 8.93 -26.57
C VAL A 1 3.43 7.96 -27.47
N VAL A 2 3.63 6.64 -27.31
CA VAL A 2 2.86 5.62 -28.04
C VAL A 2 1.67 5.22 -27.17
N HIS A 3 0.46 5.34 -27.69
CA HIS A 3 -0.76 5.21 -26.88
C HIS A 3 -1.43 3.84 -26.95
N GLY A 4 -1.12 2.99 -27.94
CA GLY A 4 -1.72 1.67 -28.08
C GLY A 4 -0.99 0.75 -29.05
N PRO A 5 -1.39 -0.53 -29.16
CA PRO A 5 -0.70 -1.55 -29.95
C PRO A 5 -1.14 -1.61 -31.42
N ASN A 6 -1.74 -0.54 -31.94
CA ASN A 6 -2.26 -0.45 -33.31
C ASN A 6 -3.22 -1.60 -33.69
N GLY A 7 -4.12 -1.98 -32.78
CA GLY A 7 -5.17 -2.98 -33.04
C GLY A 7 -4.66 -4.42 -33.16
N SER A 8 -3.50 -4.73 -32.58
CA SER A 8 -2.90 -6.06 -32.54
C SER A 8 -2.76 -6.54 -31.09
N PRO A 9 -3.02 -7.82 -30.78
CA PRO A 9 -3.45 -8.90 -31.68
C PRO A 9 -4.91 -8.82 -32.16
N THR A 10 -5.76 -8.04 -31.49
CA THR A 10 -7.16 -7.83 -31.89
C THR A 10 -7.49 -6.33 -31.93
N PRO A 11 -8.58 -5.92 -32.61
CA PRO A 11 -8.98 -4.50 -32.66
C PRO A 11 -9.23 -3.86 -31.29
N THR A 12 -9.47 -4.68 -30.26
CA THR A 12 -9.73 -4.22 -28.89
C THR A 12 -8.50 -4.29 -27.98
N SER A 13 -7.38 -4.83 -28.46
CA SER A 13 -6.19 -5.04 -27.65
C SER A 13 -5.57 -3.73 -27.20
N GLU A 14 -5.17 -3.68 -25.94
CA GLU A 14 -4.52 -2.51 -25.34
C GLU A 14 -3.16 -2.87 -24.74
N TYR A 15 -2.38 -1.83 -24.42
CA TYR A 15 -1.24 -2.00 -23.54
C TYR A 15 -1.70 -2.11 -22.09
N GLU A 16 -1.37 -3.23 -21.46
CA GLU A 16 -1.61 -3.48 -20.04
C GLU A 16 -0.45 -4.27 -19.41
N HIS A 17 -0.51 -4.60 -18.13
CA HIS A 17 0.56 -5.38 -17.48
C HIS A 17 0.89 -6.68 -18.20
N SER A 18 -0.13 -7.35 -18.74
CA SER A 18 0.01 -8.61 -19.47
C SER A 18 0.75 -8.48 -20.81
N SER A 19 0.88 -7.25 -21.34
CA SER A 19 1.68 -6.95 -22.54
C SER A 19 3.13 -7.34 -22.40
N ILE A 20 3.68 -7.35 -21.18
CA ILE A 20 5.06 -7.80 -20.93
C ILE A 20 5.20 -9.29 -21.26
N ALA A 21 4.34 -10.14 -20.68
CA ALA A 21 4.36 -11.58 -20.93
C ALA A 21 4.03 -11.89 -22.41
N ALA A 22 3.06 -11.19 -23.00
CA ALA A 22 2.71 -11.31 -24.41
C ALA A 22 3.91 -10.98 -25.33
N THR A 23 4.68 -9.95 -24.99
CA THR A 23 5.90 -9.55 -25.71
C THR A 23 6.99 -10.61 -25.62
N VAL A 24 7.26 -11.13 -24.40
CA VAL A 24 8.26 -12.20 -24.19
C VAL A 24 7.86 -13.46 -24.97
N LYS A 25 6.59 -13.86 -24.89
CA LYS A 25 6.06 -14.99 -25.68
C LYS A 25 6.35 -14.80 -27.16
N LYS A 26 6.08 -13.61 -27.70
CA LYS A 26 6.25 -13.31 -29.12
C LYS A 26 7.73 -13.31 -29.54
N ILE A 27 8.58 -12.56 -28.84
CA ILE A 27 10.00 -12.39 -29.18
C ILE A 27 10.78 -13.71 -29.08
N PHE A 28 10.49 -14.53 -28.08
CA PHE A 28 11.15 -15.83 -27.88
C PHE A 28 10.39 -17.01 -28.49
N ASN A 29 9.30 -16.75 -29.23
CA ASN A 29 8.47 -17.76 -29.85
C ASN A 29 8.05 -18.90 -28.89
N LEU A 30 7.58 -18.54 -27.69
CA LEU A 30 7.17 -19.50 -26.68
C LEU A 30 5.86 -20.21 -27.09
N PRO A 31 5.67 -21.48 -26.71
CA PRO A 31 4.64 -22.33 -27.29
C PRO A 31 3.20 -21.95 -26.89
N LYS A 32 3.01 -21.24 -25.77
CA LYS A 32 1.69 -20.88 -25.26
C LYS A 32 1.71 -19.56 -24.50
N PHE A 33 0.57 -18.89 -24.46
CA PHE A 33 0.29 -17.83 -23.50
C PHE A 33 0.07 -18.43 -22.09
N LEU A 34 0.28 -17.62 -21.06
CA LEU A 34 0.07 -18.03 -19.66
C LEU A 34 -1.42 -17.96 -19.30
N THR A 35 -2.13 -16.99 -19.87
CA THR A 35 -3.54 -16.69 -19.60
C THR A 35 -4.24 -16.20 -20.87
N LYS A 36 -5.56 -16.01 -20.80
CA LYS A 36 -6.31 -15.30 -21.87
C LYS A 36 -5.98 -13.81 -21.94
N ARG A 37 -5.42 -13.26 -20.86
CA ARG A 37 -5.16 -11.83 -20.73
C ARG A 37 -3.92 -11.41 -21.52
N ASP A 38 -2.83 -12.16 -21.41
CA ASP A 38 -1.64 -11.98 -22.25
C ASP A 38 -1.85 -12.45 -23.69
N GLU A 39 -2.79 -13.35 -23.96
CA GLU A 39 -3.21 -13.66 -25.33
C GLU A 39 -3.91 -12.47 -26.01
N TRP A 40 -4.71 -11.70 -25.26
CA TRP A 40 -5.40 -10.51 -25.78
C TRP A 40 -4.51 -9.25 -25.79
N ALA A 41 -3.59 -9.10 -24.84
CA ALA A 41 -2.82 -7.87 -24.66
C ALA A 41 -1.93 -7.53 -25.87
N GLY A 42 -1.81 -6.24 -26.17
CA GLY A 42 -0.91 -5.77 -27.21
C GLY A 42 0.56 -5.99 -26.85
N THR A 43 1.42 -6.30 -27.82
CA THR A 43 2.86 -6.53 -27.59
C THR A 43 3.70 -5.28 -27.82
N PHE A 44 4.80 -5.10 -27.07
CA PHE A 44 5.79 -4.05 -27.27
C PHE A 44 6.82 -4.37 -28.36
N GLU A 45 6.65 -5.47 -29.10
CA GLU A 45 7.54 -5.87 -30.21
C GLU A 45 7.83 -4.71 -31.16
N GLY A 46 6.78 -4.01 -31.62
CA GLY A 46 6.90 -2.87 -32.53
C GLY A 46 7.60 -1.65 -31.93
N ILE A 47 7.90 -1.63 -30.63
CA ILE A 47 8.70 -0.61 -29.96
C ILE A 47 10.15 -1.09 -29.85
N VAL A 48 10.37 -2.31 -29.35
CA VAL A 48 11.73 -2.83 -29.10
C VAL A 48 12.49 -3.17 -30.39
N GLN A 49 11.78 -3.47 -31.48
CA GLN A 49 12.38 -3.73 -32.79
C GLN A 49 12.62 -2.47 -33.63
N THR A 50 12.29 -1.27 -33.13
CA THR A 50 12.47 -0.01 -33.90
C THR A 50 13.93 0.36 -34.12
N ARG A 51 14.86 -0.24 -33.38
CA ARG A 51 16.29 0.07 -33.43
C ARG A 51 17.10 -1.21 -33.62
N THR A 52 18.15 -1.11 -34.41
CA THR A 52 19.14 -2.18 -34.57
C THR A 52 20.18 -2.19 -33.45
N GLU A 53 20.35 -1.07 -32.74
CA GLU A 53 21.32 -0.90 -31.66
C GLU A 53 20.69 -0.26 -30.41
N PRO A 54 21.16 -0.62 -29.20
CA PRO A 54 20.72 0.00 -27.95
C PRO A 54 20.85 1.53 -27.95
N ARG A 55 19.96 2.19 -27.22
CA ARG A 55 20.07 3.63 -26.96
C ARG A 55 21.20 3.91 -25.97
N THR A 56 22.05 4.88 -26.31
CA THR A 56 23.16 5.35 -25.45
C THR A 56 22.86 6.69 -24.78
N ASP A 57 21.69 7.27 -25.04
CA ASP A 57 21.24 8.58 -24.54
C ASP A 57 20.32 8.45 -23.31
N CYS A 58 20.38 7.33 -22.60
CA CYS A 58 19.64 7.15 -21.36
C CYS A 58 20.24 8.06 -20.27
N PRO A 59 19.47 9.00 -19.69
CA PRO A 59 19.97 9.83 -18.62
C PRO A 59 20.26 8.99 -17.37
N GLU A 60 21.52 8.93 -16.94
CA GLU A 60 21.91 8.25 -15.70
C GLU A 60 21.51 9.06 -14.45
N GLN A 61 21.28 10.36 -14.62
CA GLN A 61 20.83 11.27 -13.59
C GLN A 61 19.54 11.95 -14.05
N LEU A 62 18.46 11.72 -13.31
CA LEU A 62 17.22 12.46 -13.48
C LEU A 62 17.30 13.77 -12.69
N PRO A 63 16.68 14.86 -13.17
CA PRO A 63 16.54 16.06 -12.35
C PRO A 63 15.73 15.73 -11.09
N THR A 64 16.01 16.44 -10.00
CA THR A 64 15.17 16.39 -8.80
C THR A 64 13.74 16.75 -9.20
N PRO A 65 12.74 15.87 -8.97
CA PRO A 65 11.36 16.18 -9.29
C PRO A 65 10.91 17.46 -8.58
N GLU A 66 10.13 18.30 -9.27
CA GLU A 66 9.52 19.45 -8.61
C GLU A 66 8.63 18.99 -7.46
N LYS A 67 8.71 19.70 -6.33
CA LYS A 67 7.82 19.43 -5.20
C LYS A 67 6.37 19.66 -5.64
N LEU A 68 5.52 18.64 -5.52
CA LEU A 68 4.09 18.74 -5.82
C LEU A 68 3.36 19.78 -4.95
N ARG A 69 3.91 20.12 -3.78
CA ARG A 69 3.37 21.13 -2.87
C ARG A 69 4.34 22.30 -2.76
N LYS A 70 3.77 23.51 -2.69
CA LYS A 70 4.52 24.76 -2.50
C LYS A 70 5.10 24.93 -1.09
N GLY A 71 4.62 24.15 -0.11
CA GLY A 71 5.03 24.24 1.29
C GLY A 71 4.92 22.91 2.02
N GLU A 72 5.26 22.95 3.31
CA GLU A 72 5.21 21.81 4.22
C GLU A 72 3.76 21.40 4.54
N ALA A 73 3.60 20.26 5.22
CA ALA A 73 2.28 19.84 5.69
C ALA A 73 1.71 20.84 6.70
N ASN A 74 0.43 21.21 6.55
CA ASN A 74 -0.27 21.97 7.58
C ASN A 74 -0.70 21.01 8.70
N GLU A 75 0.16 20.83 9.69
CA GLU A 75 -0.01 19.91 10.80
C GLU A 75 -1.18 20.27 11.74
N ASP A 76 -1.56 21.54 11.77
CA ASP A 76 -2.66 22.06 12.61
C ASP A 76 -4.02 22.02 11.89
N ALA A 77 -4.04 21.75 10.58
CA ALA A 77 -5.29 21.57 9.85
C ALA A 77 -6.07 20.35 10.35
N LYS A 78 -7.40 20.39 10.20
CA LYS A 78 -8.25 19.21 10.42
C LYS A 78 -7.95 18.14 9.38
N LEU A 79 -8.16 16.88 9.76
CA LEU A 79 -8.04 15.75 8.84
C LEU A 79 -9.02 15.87 7.69
N SER A 80 -8.54 15.61 6.46
CA SER A 80 -9.42 15.38 5.31
C SER A 80 -10.24 14.09 5.51
N GLU A 81 -11.32 13.92 4.74
CA GLU A 81 -12.13 12.69 4.78
C GLU A 81 -11.28 11.44 4.59
N PHE A 82 -10.44 11.40 3.56
CA PHE A 82 -9.52 10.28 3.32
C PHE A 82 -8.58 10.04 4.52
N GLN A 83 -8.05 11.09 5.15
CA GLN A 83 -7.23 10.93 6.33
C GLN A 83 -8.02 10.37 7.52
N GLN A 84 -9.29 10.74 7.68
CA GLN A 84 -10.16 10.16 8.71
C GLN A 84 -10.44 8.67 8.47
N GLU A 85 -10.64 8.25 7.21
CA GLU A 85 -10.76 6.83 6.85
C GLU A 85 -9.49 6.04 7.20
N LEU A 86 -8.31 6.63 6.98
CA LEU A 86 -7.05 6.03 7.44
C LEU A 86 -7.00 5.90 8.97
N ILE A 87 -7.53 6.88 9.72
CA ILE A 87 -7.64 6.77 11.19
C ILE A 87 -8.59 5.64 11.60
N GLN A 88 -9.68 5.41 10.86
CA GLN A 88 -10.57 4.27 11.13
C GLN A 88 -9.83 2.94 10.93
N LEU A 89 -9.01 2.81 9.89
CA LEU A 89 -8.14 1.64 9.71
C LEU A 89 -7.14 1.50 10.86
N ALA A 90 -6.48 2.60 11.25
CA ALA A 90 -5.57 2.62 12.40
C ALA A 90 -6.25 2.17 13.69
N ALA A 91 -7.51 2.56 13.90
CA ALA A 91 -8.29 2.15 15.06
C ALA A 91 -8.50 0.63 15.13
N VAL A 92 -8.67 -0.04 13.99
CA VAL A 92 -8.72 -1.52 13.94
C VAL A 92 -7.38 -2.13 14.34
N LEU A 93 -6.27 -1.59 13.82
CA LEU A 93 -4.92 -2.05 14.18
C LEU A 93 -4.59 -1.81 15.66
N LYS A 94 -5.16 -0.78 16.26
CA LYS A 94 -5.00 -0.45 17.69
C LYS A 94 -5.96 -1.24 18.60
N GLY A 95 -7.01 -1.85 18.02
CA GLY A 95 -8.11 -2.51 18.72
C GLY A 95 -9.21 -1.57 19.23
N ASP A 96 -9.13 -0.27 18.93
CA ASP A 96 -10.08 0.76 19.33
C ASP A 96 -11.39 0.71 18.53
N ASN A 97 -11.49 -0.15 17.52
CA ASN A 97 -12.69 -0.35 16.70
C ASN A 97 -13.90 -0.90 17.48
N ILE A 98 -13.71 -1.34 18.74
CA ILE A 98 -14.80 -1.75 19.63
C ILE A 98 -15.38 -0.60 20.45
N LEU A 99 -14.75 0.58 20.41
CA LEU A 99 -15.21 1.75 21.15
C LEU A 99 -16.45 2.35 20.46
N THR A 100 -17.34 2.95 21.24
CA THR A 100 -18.54 3.64 20.73
C THR A 100 -18.23 4.81 19.80
N SER A 101 -16.98 5.30 19.83
CA SER A 101 -16.52 6.35 18.94
C SER A 101 -16.30 5.88 17.51
N TYR A 102 -16.14 4.57 17.28
CA TYR A 102 -15.91 3.98 15.96
C TYR A 102 -17.23 3.70 15.22
N PRO A 103 -17.30 3.89 13.88
CA PRO A 103 -16.31 4.58 13.04
C PRO A 103 -16.52 6.10 13.01
N ASN A 104 -17.67 6.57 13.50
CA ASN A 104 -18.21 7.88 13.12
C ASN A 104 -17.62 9.09 13.83
N THR A 105 -16.91 8.92 14.94
CA THR A 105 -16.36 10.06 15.71
C THR A 105 -14.85 9.99 15.88
N ILE A 106 -14.26 8.81 15.72
CA ILE A 106 -12.81 8.64 15.76
C ILE A 106 -12.16 9.45 14.63
N GLY A 107 -11.14 10.25 14.96
CA GLY A 107 -10.44 11.10 13.99
C GLY A 107 -11.13 12.42 13.64
N LYS A 108 -12.44 12.60 13.89
CA LYS A 108 -13.17 13.81 13.45
C LYS A 108 -12.58 15.12 13.98
N ASP A 109 -12.14 15.11 15.23
CA ASP A 109 -11.61 16.32 15.88
C ASP A 109 -10.09 16.43 15.85
N MET A 110 -9.40 15.47 15.22
CA MET A 110 -7.94 15.46 15.15
C MET A 110 -7.41 16.51 14.18
N SER A 111 -6.28 17.12 14.54
CA SER A 111 -5.40 17.75 13.56
C SER A 111 -4.61 16.71 12.77
N VAL A 112 -4.01 17.11 11.65
CA VAL A 112 -3.08 16.27 10.86
C VAL A 112 -1.97 15.69 11.73
N LYS A 113 -1.41 16.49 12.64
CA LYS A 113 -0.40 16.03 13.60
C LYS A 113 -0.92 14.93 14.51
N GLN A 114 -2.09 15.13 15.11
CA GLN A 114 -2.71 14.15 16.01
C GLN A 114 -3.08 12.86 15.28
N GLY A 115 -3.58 12.95 14.06
CA GLY A 115 -3.87 11.79 13.22
C GLY A 115 -2.61 10.97 12.90
N LYS A 116 -1.52 11.65 12.54
CA LYS A 116 -0.22 10.99 12.32
C LYS A 116 0.27 10.28 13.58
N ASP A 117 0.27 10.96 14.73
CA ASP A 117 0.72 10.39 16.00
C ASP A 117 -0.15 9.16 16.39
N TYR A 118 -1.46 9.22 16.16
CA TYR A 118 -2.37 8.09 16.40
C TYR A 118 -2.05 6.88 15.49
N MET A 119 -1.80 7.13 14.20
CA MET A 119 -1.44 6.09 13.22
C MET A 119 -0.10 5.43 13.57
N ASP A 120 0.92 6.22 13.90
CA ASP A 120 2.25 5.73 14.28
C ASP A 120 2.15 4.80 15.50
N GLU A 121 1.36 5.19 16.51
CA GLU A 121 1.12 4.35 17.69
C GLU A 121 0.37 3.05 17.34
N ALA A 122 -0.67 3.14 16.50
CA ALA A 122 -1.46 1.96 16.09
C ALA A 122 -0.59 0.92 15.39
N VAL A 123 0.19 1.33 14.40
CA VAL A 123 1.08 0.45 13.63
C VAL A 123 2.17 -0.14 14.53
N LYS A 124 2.79 0.69 15.37
CA LYS A 124 3.81 0.23 16.33
C LYS A 124 3.26 -0.88 17.23
N ARG A 125 2.09 -0.67 17.84
CA ARG A 125 1.48 -1.63 18.76
C ARG A 125 1.06 -2.91 18.08
N PHE A 126 0.51 -2.81 16.87
CA PHE A 126 0.16 -3.98 16.08
C PHE A 126 1.40 -4.85 15.80
N PHE A 127 2.51 -4.23 15.38
CA PHE A 127 3.76 -4.96 15.16
C PHE A 127 4.36 -5.53 16.45
N GLU A 128 4.32 -4.79 17.56
CA GLU A 128 4.78 -5.29 18.87
C GLU A 128 3.99 -6.53 19.29
N ALA A 129 2.66 -6.50 19.18
CA ALA A 129 1.81 -7.63 19.50
C ALA A 129 2.04 -8.82 18.56
N GLY A 130 2.20 -8.57 17.26
CA GLY A 130 2.55 -9.61 16.27
C GLY A 130 3.89 -10.28 16.56
N ARG A 131 4.94 -9.49 16.84
CA ARG A 131 6.26 -10.03 17.23
C ARG A 131 6.19 -10.80 18.54
N TYR A 132 5.40 -10.33 19.51
CA TYR A 132 5.22 -11.04 20.77
C TYR A 132 4.50 -12.39 20.57
N ALA A 133 3.41 -12.41 19.81
CA ALA A 133 2.70 -13.64 19.47
C ALA A 133 3.62 -14.66 18.77
N LYS A 134 4.43 -14.20 17.82
CA LYS A 134 5.42 -15.06 17.14
C LYS A 134 6.45 -15.64 18.11
N LYS A 135 6.96 -14.83 19.05
CA LYS A 135 7.88 -15.31 20.11
C LYS A 135 7.23 -16.35 21.03
N MET A 136 5.92 -16.27 21.22
CA MET A 136 5.14 -17.22 22.01
C MET A 136 4.77 -18.51 21.24
N GLY A 137 5.23 -18.68 20.00
CA GLY A 137 4.95 -19.87 19.20
C GLY A 137 3.54 -19.93 18.62
N VAL A 138 2.84 -18.80 18.53
CA VAL A 138 1.55 -18.71 17.86
C VAL A 138 1.74 -18.96 16.35
N SER A 139 0.81 -19.68 15.71
CA SER A 139 0.82 -19.95 14.26
C SER A 139 0.96 -18.68 13.44
N ASP A 140 1.74 -18.73 12.35
CA ASP A 140 1.92 -17.62 11.41
C ASP A 140 0.61 -17.24 10.67
N GLU A 141 -0.38 -18.15 10.64
CA GLU A 141 -1.72 -17.88 10.08
C GLU A 141 -2.65 -17.17 11.07
N HIS A 142 -2.26 -17.06 12.34
CA HIS A 142 -3.09 -16.45 13.37
C HIS A 142 -3.05 -14.93 13.30
N ILE A 143 -4.22 -14.30 13.11
CA ILE A 143 -4.35 -12.85 13.19
C ILE A 143 -4.45 -12.42 14.66
N VAL A 144 -3.48 -11.62 15.11
CA VAL A 144 -3.46 -11.07 16.47
C VAL A 144 -4.65 -10.15 16.71
N LYS A 145 -5.49 -10.51 17.68
CA LYS A 145 -6.64 -9.68 18.11
C LYS A 145 -6.19 -8.61 19.08
N MET A 146 -6.13 -7.37 18.62
CA MET A 146 -5.78 -6.21 19.41
C MET A 146 -6.92 -5.80 20.34
N LYS A 147 -6.59 -5.26 21.52
CA LYS A 147 -7.55 -4.72 22.48
C LYS A 147 -7.20 -3.26 22.81
N PRO A 148 -8.21 -2.40 23.07
CA PRO A 148 -7.96 -1.02 23.47
C PRO A 148 -7.13 -0.95 24.75
N SER A 149 -6.21 0.01 24.82
CA SER A 149 -5.36 0.27 26.00
C SER A 149 -6.14 0.49 27.30
N LEU A 150 -7.36 1.02 27.19
CA LEU A 150 -8.23 1.28 28.35
C LEU A 150 -8.65 -0.03 29.05
N THR A 151 -8.63 -1.15 28.35
CA THR A 151 -8.99 -2.47 28.89
C THR A 151 -7.81 -3.22 29.50
N THR A 152 -6.59 -2.72 29.35
CA THR A 152 -5.35 -3.39 29.80
C THR A 152 -4.76 -2.80 31.08
N ARG A 153 -5.51 -2.02 31.87
CA ARG A 153 -5.02 -1.49 33.15
C ARG A 153 -4.81 -2.65 34.13
N SER A 154 -3.57 -3.10 34.27
CA SER A 154 -3.17 -4.03 35.33
C SER A 154 -3.56 -3.43 36.67
N SER A 155 -4.34 -4.17 37.47
CA SER A 155 -4.44 -3.91 38.90
C SER A 155 -3.00 -3.85 39.45
N LYS A 156 -2.59 -2.71 40.01
CA LYS A 156 -1.39 -2.68 40.83
C LYS A 156 -1.68 -3.61 42.00
N ASN A 157 -0.95 -4.73 42.12
CA ASN A 157 -0.95 -5.50 43.35
C ASN A 157 -0.48 -4.57 44.47
N SER A 158 -1.42 -4.17 45.32
CA SER A 158 -1.14 -3.54 46.60
C SER A 158 -0.61 -4.61 47.55
N ASN A 159 0.62 -5.06 47.34
CA ASN A 159 1.37 -5.72 48.41
C ASN A 159 1.92 -4.65 49.33
N LYS A 160 1.02 -4.07 50.14
CA LYS A 160 1.37 -3.69 51.50
C LYS A 160 1.02 -4.89 52.35
N ASN A 161 1.99 -5.43 53.05
CA ASN A 161 1.75 -6.08 54.32
C ASN A 161 3.01 -5.93 55.20
N PRO A 162 2.80 -5.98 56.53
CA PRO A 162 3.22 -4.94 57.48
C PRO A 162 4.63 -5.07 58.02
#